data_AF-A0A0T6B864-F1
#
_entry.id   AF-A0A0T6B864-F1
#
_cell.length_a   1.000
_cell.length_b   1.000
_cell.length_c   1.000
_cell.angle_alpha   90.00
_cell.angle_beta   90.00
_cell.angle_gamma   90.00
#
_symmetry.space_group_name_H-M   'P 1'
#
loop_
_entity.id
_entity.type
_entity.pdbx_description
1 polymer ?
#
loop_
_entity_poly.entity_id
_entity_poly.type
_entity_poly.pdbx_seq_one_letter_code
_entity_poly.pdbx_strand_id
1 'polypeptide(L)'
;ENYHHLYSLLSQMKISVLDNQRKEAKQKYNDALSAYVTLYFGRPLEKLNTFFDGVQARVSSGVKTSEVSYQLAFSKQELRKVINQYPGSAVKRGLEALYKKVEKHLSEESNLLPVVWRAMQEEFIQQYKTLEDLMQQCYPGSMITLEFTINDILNFFSDIARSH
;
A
#
# COMPACT_ATOMS: atom_id res chain seq x y z
N GLU A 1 4.06 18.90 2.42
CA GLU A 1 5.27 19.75 2.57
C GLU A 1 5.23 20.68 3.77
N ASN A 2 4.20 21.52 3.93
CA ASN A 2 4.14 22.55 4.99
C ASN A 2 4.43 22.03 6.42
N TYR A 3 3.82 20.90 6.82
CA TYR A 3 4.07 20.31 8.14
C TYR A 3 5.49 19.73 8.30
N HIS A 4 6.10 19.27 7.19
CA HIS A 4 7.49 18.82 7.20
C HIS A 4 8.44 19.99 7.48
N HIS A 5 8.25 21.11 6.77
CA HIS A 5 9.05 22.32 7.00
C HIS A 5 8.87 22.87 8.42
N LEU A 6 7.63 22.92 8.92
CA LEU A 6 7.33 23.38 10.27
C LEU A 6 8.02 22.50 11.34
N TYR A 7 7.92 21.17 11.19
CA TYR A 7 8.58 20.23 12.11
C TYR A 7 10.11 20.36 12.06
N SER A 8 10.70 20.46 10.86
CA SER A 8 12.14 20.63 10.68
C SER A 8 12.64 21.93 11.30
N LEU A 9 11.94 23.04 11.10
CA LEU A 9 12.26 24.34 11.69
C LEU A 9 12.21 24.29 13.23
N LEU A 10 11.11 23.78 13.80
CA LEU A 10 10.96 23.64 15.25
C LEU A 10 12.03 22.72 15.86
N SER A 11 12.44 21.67 15.14
CA SER A 11 13.49 20.75 15.57
C SER A 11 14.89 21.38 15.54
N GLN A 12 15.16 22.27 14.59
CA GLN A 12 16.44 22.99 14.49
C GLN A 12 16.60 24.04 15.60
N MET A 13 15.52 24.71 16.00
CA MET A 13 15.58 25.78 17.01
C MET A 13 15.91 25.27 18.43
N LYS A 14 15.66 23.99 18.74
CA LYS A 14 15.94 23.34 20.04
C LYS A 14 15.42 24.12 21.27
N ILE A 15 14.30 24.82 21.12
CA ILE A 15 13.69 25.60 22.19
C ILE A 15 12.77 24.68 23.00
N SER A 16 13.11 24.45 24.27
CA SER A 16 12.39 23.49 25.14
C SER A 16 10.91 23.85 25.36
N VAL A 17 10.55 25.14 25.38
CA VAL A 17 9.13 25.56 25.53
C VAL A 17 8.29 25.20 24.29
N LEU A 18 8.94 24.92 23.15
CA LEU A 18 8.27 24.53 21.91
C LEU A 18 8.18 23.00 21.71
N ASP A 19 8.56 22.19 22.71
CA ASP A 19 8.55 20.72 22.57
C ASP A 19 7.14 20.16 22.31
N ASN A 20 6.10 20.76 22.90
CA ASN A 20 4.72 20.34 22.63
C ASN A 20 4.34 20.64 21.18
N GLN A 21 4.62 21.85 20.70
CA GLN A 21 4.36 22.25 19.32
C GLN A 21 5.18 21.41 18.33
N ARG A 22 6.40 20.99 18.69
CA ARG A 22 7.20 20.06 17.90
C ARG A 22 6.53 18.68 17.81
N LYS A 23 6.01 18.14 18.92
CA LYS A 23 5.26 16.87 18.92
C LYS A 23 4.00 16.97 18.08
N GLU A 24 3.24 18.04 18.23
CA GLU A 24 2.02 18.28 17.43
C GLU A 24 2.33 18.42 15.94
N ALA A 25 3.39 19.15 15.58
CA ALA A 25 3.83 19.29 14.19
C ALA A 25 4.24 17.93 13.60
N LYS A 26 4.91 17.08 14.39
CA LYS A 26 5.26 15.71 13.99
C LYS A 26 4.01 14.86 13.74
N GLN A 27 3.03 14.93 14.62
CA GLN A 27 1.79 14.18 14.46
C GLN A 27 1.05 14.63 13.19
N LYS A 28 0.86 15.94 13.00
CA LYS A 28 0.22 16.49 11.79
C LYS A 28 0.99 16.15 10.51
N TYR A 29 2.32 16.08 10.58
CA TYR A 29 3.14 15.61 9.47
C TYR A 29 2.84 14.14 9.14
N ASN A 30 2.80 13.26 10.13
CA ASN A 30 2.48 11.84 9.93
C ASN A 30 1.06 11.65 9.40
N ASP A 31 0.08 12.37 9.95
CA ASP A 31 -1.32 12.32 9.50
C ASP A 31 -1.45 12.78 8.04
N ALA A 32 -0.77 13.89 7.69
CA ALA A 32 -0.74 14.40 6.33
C ALA A 32 -0.03 13.44 5.37
N LEU A 33 1.04 12.80 5.80
CA LEU A 33 1.75 11.77 5.02
C LEU A 33 0.85 10.57 4.76
N SER A 34 0.20 10.04 5.81
CA SER A 34 -0.75 8.93 5.68
C SER A 34 -1.90 9.29 4.74
N ALA A 35 -2.52 10.46 4.91
CA ALA A 35 -3.59 10.93 4.04
C ALA A 35 -3.13 11.10 2.58
N TYR A 36 -1.93 11.62 2.35
CA TYR A 36 -1.34 11.73 1.01
C TYR A 36 -1.16 10.35 0.38
N VAL A 37 -0.58 9.39 1.12
CA VAL A 37 -0.40 8.04 0.62
C VAL A 37 -1.75 7.40 0.32
N THR A 38 -2.73 7.44 1.22
CA THR A 38 -4.08 6.91 0.96
C THR A 38 -4.73 7.52 -0.29
N LEU A 39 -4.62 8.84 -0.48
CA LEU A 39 -5.23 9.53 -1.62
C LEU A 39 -4.58 9.17 -2.95
N TYR A 40 -3.23 9.14 -3.01
CA TYR A 40 -2.50 9.00 -4.27
C TYR A 40 -2.09 7.57 -4.60
N PHE A 41 -1.86 6.74 -3.58
CA PHE A 41 -1.65 5.30 -3.74
C PHE A 41 -2.95 4.61 -4.14
N GLY A 42 -4.08 5.13 -3.65
CA GLY A 42 -5.41 4.61 -3.96
C GLY A 42 -5.54 3.15 -3.56
N ARG A 43 -6.03 2.33 -4.49
CA ARG A 43 -6.27 0.91 -4.28
C ARG A 43 -5.51 0.08 -5.32
N PRO A 44 -4.20 -0.16 -5.14
CA PRO A 44 -3.46 -1.01 -6.05
C PRO A 44 -4.09 -2.40 -6.09
N LEU A 45 -3.89 -3.16 -7.18
CA LEU A 45 -4.55 -4.46 -7.34
C LEU A 45 -6.09 -4.38 -7.22
N GLU A 46 -6.70 -3.32 -7.74
CA GLU A 46 -8.12 -2.97 -7.54
C GLU A 46 -9.11 -4.13 -7.73
N LYS A 47 -8.94 -4.94 -8.79
CA LYS A 47 -9.83 -6.09 -9.05
C LYS A 47 -9.65 -7.20 -8.02
N LEU A 48 -8.42 -7.43 -7.56
CA LEU A 48 -8.12 -8.38 -6.50
C LEU A 48 -8.74 -7.91 -5.19
N ASN A 49 -8.57 -6.63 -4.87
CA ASN A 49 -9.18 -6.02 -3.71
C ASN A 49 -10.71 -6.05 -3.75
N THR A 50 -11.33 -5.77 -4.91
CA THR A 50 -12.78 -5.87 -5.11
C THR A 50 -13.28 -7.31 -4.95
N PHE A 51 -12.51 -8.29 -5.43
CA PHE A 51 -12.81 -9.70 -5.23
C PHE A 51 -12.85 -10.05 -3.74
N PHE A 52 -11.85 -9.61 -2.98
CA PHE A 52 -11.77 -9.88 -1.54
C PHE A 52 -12.79 -9.09 -0.71
N ASP A 53 -13.21 -7.91 -1.12
CA ASP A 53 -14.37 -7.23 -0.50
C ASP A 53 -15.63 -8.06 -0.66
N GLY A 54 -15.84 -8.62 -1.85
CA GLY A 54 -16.97 -9.53 -2.11
C GLY A 54 -16.92 -10.77 -1.22
N VAL A 55 -15.73 -11.35 -1.04
CA VAL A 55 -15.50 -12.46 -0.10
C VAL A 55 -15.84 -12.03 1.33
N GLN A 56 -15.30 -10.91 1.81
CA GLN A 56 -15.54 -10.41 3.17
C GLN A 56 -17.01 -10.08 3.41
N ALA A 57 -17.71 -9.51 2.43
CA ALA A 57 -19.15 -9.24 2.51
C ALA A 57 -19.96 -10.53 2.66
N ARG A 58 -19.58 -11.60 1.95
CA ARG A 58 -20.22 -12.92 2.09
C ARG A 58 -19.96 -13.54 3.45
N VAL A 59 -18.71 -13.47 3.93
CA VAL A 59 -18.36 -13.93 5.28
C VAL A 59 -19.15 -13.18 6.34
N SER A 60 -19.27 -11.86 6.19
CA SER A 60 -20.05 -11.00 7.10
C SER A 60 -21.55 -11.31 7.06
N SER A 61 -22.05 -11.85 5.93
CA SER A 61 -23.44 -12.31 5.77
C SER A 61 -23.69 -13.70 6.37
N GLY A 62 -22.71 -14.30 7.05
CA GLY A 62 -22.83 -15.57 7.76
C GLY A 62 -22.26 -16.79 7.02
N VAL A 63 -21.62 -16.60 5.87
CA VAL A 63 -20.93 -17.69 5.15
C VAL A 63 -19.63 -18.02 5.88
N LYS A 64 -19.36 -19.30 6.14
CA LYS A 64 -18.07 -19.68 6.75
C LYS A 64 -16.92 -19.44 5.77
N THR A 65 -15.76 -19.01 6.27
CA THR A 65 -14.56 -18.80 5.44
C THR A 65 -14.18 -20.04 4.63
N SER A 66 -14.33 -21.23 5.20
CA SER A 66 -14.13 -22.52 4.51
C SER A 66 -15.09 -22.77 3.35
N GLU A 67 -16.28 -22.15 3.38
CA GLU A 67 -17.33 -22.34 2.38
C GLU A 67 -17.28 -21.34 1.22
N VAL A 68 -16.53 -20.25 1.37
CA VAL A 68 -16.34 -19.22 0.34
C VAL A 68 -15.90 -19.85 -0.98
N SER A 69 -14.97 -20.82 -0.92
CA SER A 69 -14.42 -21.47 -2.10
C SER A 69 -15.45 -22.28 -2.93
N TYR A 70 -16.61 -22.61 -2.36
CA TYR A 70 -17.71 -23.27 -3.06
C TYR A 70 -18.68 -22.29 -3.74
N GLN A 71 -18.60 -20.99 -3.43
CA GLN A 71 -19.41 -20.00 -4.11
C GLN A 71 -18.87 -19.78 -5.52
N LEU A 72 -19.72 -19.92 -6.54
CA LEU A 72 -19.32 -19.82 -7.94
C LEU A 72 -18.54 -18.53 -8.24
N ALA A 73 -19.02 -17.40 -7.73
CA ALA A 73 -18.41 -16.07 -7.90
C ALA A 73 -17.07 -15.89 -7.17
N PHE A 74 -16.79 -16.72 -6.15
CA PHE A 74 -15.58 -16.66 -5.33
C PHE A 74 -14.84 -17.99 -5.32
N SER A 75 -14.97 -18.78 -6.40
CA SER A 75 -14.34 -20.08 -6.49
C SER A 75 -12.82 -19.97 -6.61
N LYS A 76 -12.11 -21.08 -6.37
CA LYS A 76 -10.65 -21.17 -6.59
C LYS A 76 -10.26 -20.79 -8.02
N GLN A 77 -11.11 -21.09 -9.00
CA GLN A 77 -10.88 -20.76 -10.40
C GLN A 77 -10.99 -19.25 -10.65
N GLU A 78 -12.01 -18.60 -10.08
CA GLU A 78 -12.18 -17.15 -10.20
C GLU A 78 -11.04 -16.40 -9.51
N LEU A 79 -10.61 -16.84 -8.31
CA LEU A 79 -9.44 -16.26 -7.65
C LEU A 79 -8.18 -16.32 -8.54
N ARG A 80 -7.89 -17.48 -9.16
CA ARG A 80 -6.76 -17.62 -10.09
C ARG A 80 -6.87 -16.68 -11.29
N LYS A 81 -8.07 -16.52 -11.86
CA LYS A 81 -8.30 -15.57 -12.97
C LYS A 81 -8.04 -14.12 -12.56
N VAL A 82 -8.39 -13.73 -11.33
CA VAL A 82 -8.14 -12.37 -10.84
C VAL A 82 -6.64 -12.16 -10.58
N ILE A 83 -5.95 -13.12 -9.98
CA ILE A 83 -4.50 -13.06 -9.74
C ILE A 83 -3.72 -12.93 -11.05
N ASN A 84 -4.08 -13.70 -12.08
CA ASN A 84 -3.40 -13.67 -13.39
C ASN A 84 -3.50 -12.32 -14.12
N GLN A 85 -4.35 -11.40 -13.67
CA GLN A 85 -4.41 -10.03 -14.21
C GLN A 85 -3.31 -9.12 -13.67
N TYR A 86 -2.55 -9.57 -12.66
CA TYR A 86 -1.51 -8.81 -11.99
C TYR A 86 -0.15 -9.53 -12.04
N PRO A 87 0.41 -9.77 -13.24
CA PRO A 87 1.78 -10.27 -13.33
C PRO A 87 2.74 -9.24 -12.74
N GLY A 88 3.88 -9.69 -12.21
CA GLY A 88 4.85 -8.80 -11.53
C GLY A 88 5.29 -7.62 -12.39
N SER A 89 5.40 -7.81 -13.72
CA SER A 89 5.75 -6.75 -14.67
C SER A 89 4.67 -5.67 -14.85
N ALA A 90 3.38 -6.01 -14.69
CA ALA A 90 2.29 -5.04 -14.72
C ALA A 90 2.26 -4.23 -13.42
N VAL A 91 2.50 -4.90 -12.29
CA VAL A 91 2.63 -4.25 -10.98
C VAL A 91 3.80 -3.26 -10.98
N LYS A 92 4.98 -3.68 -11.43
CA LYS A 92 6.16 -2.80 -11.55
C LYS A 92 5.89 -1.57 -12.41
N ARG A 93 5.26 -1.74 -13.58
CA ARG A 93 4.86 -0.61 -14.45
C ARG A 93 3.87 0.34 -13.78
N GLY A 94 2.91 -0.19 -13.00
CA GLY A 94 1.99 0.63 -12.23
C GLY A 94 2.72 1.47 -11.17
N LEU A 95 3.69 0.87 -10.48
CA LEU A 95 4.53 1.56 -9.49
C LEU A 95 5.42 2.62 -10.13
N GLU A 96 5.99 2.38 -11.32
CA GLU A 96 6.77 3.37 -12.07
C GLU A 96 5.94 4.61 -12.44
N ALA A 97 4.70 4.39 -12.91
CA ALA A 97 3.78 5.47 -13.24
C ALA A 97 3.40 6.28 -12.00
N LEU A 98 3.20 5.61 -10.87
CA LEU A 98 2.93 6.24 -9.59
C LEU A 98 4.12 7.07 -9.11
N TYR A 99 5.34 6.53 -9.18
CA TYR A 99 6.56 7.26 -8.80
C TYR A 99 6.67 8.59 -9.55
N LYS A 100 6.54 8.56 -10.88
CA LYS A 100 6.55 9.77 -11.73
C LYS A 100 5.46 10.77 -11.38
N LYS A 101 4.30 10.30 -10.91
CA LYS A 101 3.19 11.17 -10.49
C LYS A 101 3.51 11.85 -9.15
N VAL A 102 4.06 11.10 -8.20
CA VAL A 102 4.46 11.60 -6.87
C VAL A 102 5.62 12.59 -7.00
N GLU A 103 6.62 12.26 -7.82
CA GLU A 103 7.75 13.14 -8.14
C GLU A 103 7.28 14.51 -8.63
N LYS A 104 6.26 14.57 -9.49
CA LYS A 104 5.68 15.84 -9.99
C LYS A 104 4.88 16.63 -8.95
N HIS A 105 4.42 16.00 -7.88
CA HIS A 105 3.63 16.66 -6.84
C HIS A 105 4.49 17.27 -5.74
N LEU A 106 5.73 16.77 -5.58
CA LEU A 106 6.62 17.16 -4.49
C LEU A 106 7.67 18.13 -5.02
N SER A 107 7.90 19.21 -4.28
CA SER A 107 9.01 20.13 -4.55
C SER A 107 10.36 19.46 -4.28
N GLU A 108 11.35 19.70 -5.15
CA GLU A 108 12.72 19.19 -5.01
C GLU A 108 13.36 19.65 -3.68
N GLU A 109 13.07 20.88 -3.25
CA GLU A 109 13.60 21.48 -2.02
C GLU A 109 13.18 20.74 -0.74
N SER A 110 12.06 20.02 -0.78
CA SER A 110 11.50 19.35 0.39
C SER A 110 12.17 18.02 0.72
N ASN A 111 12.92 17.41 -0.22
CA ASN A 111 13.50 16.06 -0.08
C ASN A 111 12.50 15.00 0.44
N LEU A 112 11.20 15.19 0.16
CA LEU A 112 10.13 14.33 0.67
C LEU A 112 9.90 13.09 -0.18
N LEU A 113 10.35 13.07 -1.43
CA LEU A 113 10.12 11.96 -2.36
C LEU A 113 10.58 10.61 -1.79
N PRO A 114 11.79 10.46 -1.22
CA PRO A 114 12.21 9.18 -0.62
C PRO A 114 11.34 8.78 0.58
N VAL A 115 10.86 9.74 1.36
CA VAL A 115 10.03 9.49 2.54
C VAL A 115 8.63 9.03 2.14
N VAL A 116 8.02 9.73 1.18
CA VAL A 116 6.72 9.35 0.62
C VAL A 116 6.81 8.00 -0.08
N TRP A 117 7.87 7.76 -0.85
CA TRP A 117 8.07 6.49 -1.54
C TRP A 117 8.21 5.30 -0.58
N ARG A 118 8.94 5.49 0.52
CA ARG A 118 9.02 4.49 1.59
C ARG A 118 7.67 4.23 2.24
N ALA A 119 6.90 5.28 2.55
CA ALA A 119 5.56 5.12 3.12
C ALA A 119 4.62 4.35 2.15
N MET A 120 4.70 4.63 0.85
CA MET A 120 3.98 3.89 -0.19
C MET A 120 4.40 2.41 -0.26
N GLN A 121 5.69 2.10 -0.10
CA GLN A 121 6.19 0.73 -0.02
C GLN A 121 5.59 -0.02 1.17
N GLU A 122 5.60 0.58 2.35
CA GLU A 122 5.07 -0.01 3.58
C GLU A 122 3.56 -0.30 3.44
N GLU A 123 2.80 0.65 2.89
CA GLU A 123 1.37 0.47 2.63
C GLU A 123 1.10 -0.66 1.63
N PHE A 124 1.87 -0.77 0.53
CA PHE A 124 1.71 -1.88 -0.43
C PHE A 124 1.99 -3.24 0.21
N ILE A 125 3.04 -3.32 1.03
CA ILE A 125 3.40 -4.55 1.76
C ILE A 125 2.28 -4.91 2.74
N GLN A 126 1.69 -3.94 3.43
CA GLN A 126 0.60 -4.18 4.36
C GLN A 126 -0.66 -4.70 3.65
N GLN A 127 -1.00 -4.14 2.50
CA GLN A 127 -2.10 -4.63 1.65
C GLN A 127 -1.81 -6.04 1.12
N TYR A 128 -0.59 -6.30 0.65
CA TYR A 128 -0.17 -7.63 0.22
C TYR A 128 -0.34 -8.68 1.32
N LYS A 129 0.14 -8.39 2.54
CA LYS A 129 -0.01 -9.28 3.70
C LYS A 129 -1.47 -9.55 4.03
N THR A 130 -2.31 -8.52 3.97
CA THR A 130 -3.76 -8.66 4.21
C THR A 130 -4.40 -9.58 3.17
N LEU A 131 -4.03 -9.44 1.90
CA LEU A 131 -4.53 -10.30 0.82
C LEU A 131 -4.07 -11.75 0.99
N GLU A 132 -2.80 -11.97 1.32
CA GLU A 132 -2.26 -13.32 1.60
C GLU A 132 -2.96 -13.98 2.79
N ASP A 133 -3.23 -13.24 3.88
CA ASP A 133 -3.98 -13.73 5.03
C ASP A 133 -5.42 -14.14 4.67
N LEU A 134 -6.12 -13.30 3.89
CA LEU A 134 -7.46 -13.63 3.38
C LEU A 134 -7.46 -14.84 2.46
N MET A 135 -6.43 -14.99 1.62
CA MET A 135 -6.24 -16.17 0.78
C MET A 135 -6.05 -17.44 1.61
N GLN A 136 -5.22 -17.39 2.66
CA GLN A 136 -5.00 -18.52 3.54
C GLN A 136 -6.26 -18.92 4.30
N GLN A 137 -7.05 -17.94 4.77
CA GLN A 137 -8.28 -18.18 5.52
C GLN A 137 -9.42 -18.72 4.65
N CYS A 138 -9.62 -18.16 3.45
CA CYS A 138 -10.76 -18.49 2.59
C CYS A 138 -10.48 -19.63 1.59
N TYR A 139 -9.20 -19.90 1.30
CA TYR A 139 -8.78 -20.90 0.32
C TYR A 139 -7.68 -21.84 0.84
N PRO A 140 -7.88 -22.50 2.00
CA PRO A 140 -6.88 -23.39 2.57
C PRO A 140 -6.55 -24.55 1.62
N GLY A 141 -5.26 -24.91 1.57
CA GLY A 141 -4.75 -26.03 0.75
C GLY A 141 -4.89 -25.84 -0.77
N SER A 142 -5.22 -24.64 -1.24
CA SER A 142 -5.41 -24.35 -2.67
C SER A 142 -4.09 -24.17 -3.45
N MET A 143 -2.97 -23.98 -2.73
CA MET A 143 -1.66 -23.58 -3.28
C MET A 143 -1.76 -22.40 -4.25
N ILE A 144 -2.75 -21.51 -4.05
CA ILE A 144 -2.88 -20.28 -4.80
C ILE A 144 -2.03 -19.24 -4.07
N THR A 145 -1.09 -18.63 -4.77
CA THR A 145 -0.23 -17.55 -4.29
C THR A 145 -0.18 -16.46 -5.35
N LEU A 146 0.17 -15.24 -4.96
CA LEU A 146 0.52 -14.19 -5.92
C LEU A 146 1.79 -14.57 -6.68
N GLU A 147 1.92 -14.09 -7.92
CA GLU A 147 3.08 -14.38 -8.80
C GLU A 147 4.37 -13.70 -8.30
N PHE A 148 4.24 -12.71 -7.42
CA PHE A 148 5.33 -11.94 -6.85
C PHE A 148 5.31 -12.02 -5.32
N THR A 149 6.48 -11.87 -4.72
CA THR A 149 6.70 -11.95 -3.28
C THR A 149 6.95 -10.56 -2.68
N ILE A 150 7.02 -10.49 -1.35
CA ILE A 150 7.46 -9.27 -0.65
C ILE A 150 8.87 -8.85 -1.10
N ASN A 151 9.77 -9.80 -1.37
CA ASN A 151 11.11 -9.46 -1.88
C ASN A 151 11.05 -8.83 -3.27
N ASP A 152 10.17 -9.30 -4.13
CA ASP A 152 9.96 -8.69 -5.45
C ASP A 152 9.41 -7.27 -5.33
N ILE A 153 8.47 -7.03 -4.40
CA ILE A 153 7.97 -5.68 -4.10
C ILE A 153 9.12 -4.78 -3.63
N LEU A 154 9.93 -5.24 -2.68
CA LEU A 154 11.10 -4.49 -2.20
C LEU A 154 12.06 -4.16 -3.34
N ASN A 155 12.31 -5.11 -4.24
CA ASN A 155 13.14 -4.92 -5.43
C ASN A 155 12.51 -3.93 -6.41
N PHE A 156 11.20 -4.01 -6.69
CA PHE A 156 10.51 -3.07 -7.57
C PHE A 156 10.64 -1.63 -7.07
N PHE A 157 10.33 -1.38 -5.80
CA PHE A 157 10.44 -0.05 -5.20
C PHE A 157 11.88 0.46 -5.20
N SER A 158 12.86 -0.42 -4.93
CA SER A 158 14.28 -0.06 -4.93
C SER A 158 14.81 0.23 -6.33
N ASP A 159 14.45 -0.57 -7.33
CA ASP A 159 14.83 -0.37 -8.73
C ASP A 159 14.29 0.94 -9.27
N ILE A 160 13.01 1.25 -8.98
CA ILE A 160 12.35 2.46 -9.44
C ILE A 160 13.06 3.69 -8.85
N ALA A 161 13.35 3.66 -7.54
CA ALA A 161 14.05 4.76 -6.86
C ALA A 161 15.52 4.91 -7.28
N ARG A 162 16.15 3.88 -7.87
CA ARG A 162 17.53 3.94 -8.40
C ARG A 162 17.59 4.40 -9.85
N SER A 163 16.50 4.20 -10.59
CA SER A 163 16.40 4.50 -12.02
C SER A 163 15.98 5.94 -12.32
N HIS A 164 15.73 6.72 -11.27
CA HIS A 164 15.29 8.11 -11.26
C HIS A 164 16.16 8.90 -10.30
#